data_AF-A0A7X0GDS6-F1
#
_entry.id   AF-A0A7X0GDS6-F1
#
_cell.length_a   1.000
_cell.length_b   1.000
_cell.length_c   1.000
_cell.angle_alpha   90.00
_cell.angle_beta   90.00
_cell.angle_gamma   90.00
#
_symmetry.space_group_name_H-M   'P 1'
#
loop_
_entity.id
_entity.type
_entity.pdbx_description
1 polymer ?
#
loop_
_entity_poly.entity_id
_entity_poly.type
_entity_poly.pdbx_seq_one_letter_code
_entity_poly.pdbx_strand_id
1 'polypeptide(L)'
;MRKKAILKRLLAGALVGLAAFISWRFIDPYSHVVPGSVDDATFFSTFLGLITTFVPVIKFSLIGPKGKVFESQAAEIRRQQIDETNQRIEELRFGLNADIDITFANQGNGGITLSSLVENAVNATGGTVIIGPAGSGKSYSAHTISQSIMRKDDRCISLVIPVGRWAPNSNFIEWLARYLEREYQTGEDTASALLTERLVIPIFDGLDEAVSQPTNAFHSVDEHTETRPHRQPLHRGSTGMGLRAQRTQIHHHKRSGSLGRNTIPHQT
;
A
#
# COMPACT_ATOMS: atom_id res chain seq x y z
N MET A 1 1.05 -15.36 -6.55
CA MET A 1 2.12 -15.04 -5.55
C MET A 1 2.09 -15.89 -4.26
N ARG A 2 0.94 -16.29 -3.68
CA ARG A 2 0.89 -17.16 -2.47
C ARG A 2 1.77 -18.42 -2.54
N LYS A 3 1.90 -19.06 -3.71
CA LYS A 3 2.73 -20.26 -3.91
C LYS A 3 4.22 -20.02 -3.59
N LYS A 4 4.79 -18.86 -3.92
CA LYS A 4 6.21 -18.54 -3.65
C LYS A 4 6.47 -18.32 -2.15
N ALA A 5 5.55 -17.68 -1.44
CA ALA A 5 5.65 -17.48 0.01
C ALA A 5 5.49 -18.80 0.78
N ILE A 6 4.56 -19.66 0.35
CA ILE A 6 4.39 -21.01 0.91
C ILE A 6 5.64 -21.85 0.65
N LEU A 7 6.21 -21.80 -0.55
CA LEU A 7 7.44 -22.51 -0.88
C LEU A 7 8.63 -22.05 -0.02
N LYS A 8 8.78 -20.75 0.24
CA LYS A 8 9.82 -20.23 1.15
C LYS A 8 9.63 -20.73 2.58
N ARG A 9 8.40 -20.77 3.09
CA ARG A 9 8.11 -21.30 4.43
C ARG A 9 8.36 -22.80 4.53
N LEU A 10 8.00 -23.56 3.49
CA LEU A 10 8.29 -24.99 3.39
C LEU A 10 9.79 -25.25 3.30
N LEU A 11 10.53 -24.46 2.52
CA LEU A 11 11.98 -24.58 2.41
C LEU A 11 12.68 -24.23 3.74
N ALA A 12 12.24 -23.18 4.42
CA ALA A 12 12.74 -22.81 5.74
C ALA A 12 12.43 -23.90 6.78
N GLY A 13 11.20 -24.43 6.78
CA GLY A 13 10.81 -25.55 7.62
C GLY A 13 11.61 -26.82 7.33
N ALA A 14 11.87 -27.12 6.07
CA ALA A 14 12.71 -28.24 5.65
C ALA A 14 14.17 -28.06 6.09
N LEU A 15 14.72 -26.86 6.01
CA LEU A 15 16.07 -26.55 6.48
C LEU A 15 16.17 -26.68 8.01
N VAL A 16 15.17 -26.21 8.76
CA VAL A 16 15.11 -26.39 10.22
C VAL A 16 14.97 -27.87 10.57
N GLY A 17 14.10 -28.60 9.87
CA GLY A 17 13.92 -30.04 10.05
C GLY A 17 15.20 -30.82 9.74
N LEU A 18 15.91 -30.46 8.67
CA LEU A 18 17.18 -31.05 8.29
C LEU A 18 18.27 -30.75 9.33
N ALA A 19 18.33 -29.52 9.84
CA ALA A 19 19.25 -29.15 10.90
C ALA A 19 18.97 -29.94 12.19
N ALA A 20 17.70 -30.05 12.59
CA ALA A 20 17.28 -30.84 13.76
C ALA A 20 17.58 -32.33 13.58
N PHE A 21 17.36 -32.87 12.38
CA PHE A 21 17.69 -34.26 12.05
C PHE A 21 19.20 -34.52 12.11
N ILE A 22 20.01 -33.61 11.55
CA ILE A 22 21.48 -33.68 11.65
C ILE A 22 21.89 -33.63 13.12
N SER A 23 21.38 -32.68 13.91
CA SER A 23 21.65 -32.60 15.35
C SER A 23 21.26 -33.87 16.10
N TRP A 24 20.06 -34.43 15.83
CA TRP A 24 19.64 -35.71 16.42
C TRP A 24 20.62 -36.83 16.05
N ARG A 25 20.99 -36.94 14.77
CA ARG A 25 21.89 -37.98 14.28
C ARG A 25 23.27 -37.93 14.94
N PHE A 26 23.72 -36.73 15.35
CA PHE A 26 24.95 -36.54 16.10
C PHE A 26 24.79 -36.77 17.61
N ILE A 27 23.60 -36.58 18.19
CA ILE A 27 23.33 -36.80 19.62
C ILE A 27 23.07 -38.28 19.92
N ASP A 28 22.40 -38.99 19.02
CA ASP A 28 21.98 -40.39 19.18
C ASP A 28 23.13 -41.35 19.56
N PRO A 29 24.33 -41.29 18.95
CA PRO A 29 25.46 -42.12 19.35
C PRO A 29 25.92 -41.88 20.79
N TYR A 30 25.79 -40.65 21.31
CA TYR A 30 26.19 -40.32 22.68
C TYR A 30 25.22 -40.86 23.72
N SER A 31 23.98 -41.19 23.35
CA SER A 31 23.01 -41.77 24.28
C SER A 31 23.37 -43.18 24.76
N HIS A 32 24.31 -43.84 24.07
CA HIS A 32 24.77 -45.20 24.38
C HIS A 32 26.23 -45.26 24.86
N VAL A 33 26.91 -44.12 25.00
CA VAL A 33 28.29 -44.10 25.46
C VAL A 33 28.33 -44.27 26.99
N VAL A 34 29.17 -45.19 27.45
CA VAL A 34 29.37 -45.48 28.88
C VAL A 34 29.85 -44.19 29.57
N PRO A 35 29.20 -43.76 30.68
CA PRO A 35 29.60 -42.57 31.42
C PRO A 35 31.08 -42.66 31.82
N GLY A 36 31.89 -41.71 31.33
CA GLY A 36 33.33 -41.60 31.63
C GLY A 36 34.29 -41.67 30.43
N SER A 37 33.82 -41.86 29.19
CA SER A 37 34.70 -42.02 28.01
C SER A 37 34.71 -40.86 27.01
N VAL A 38 33.85 -39.85 27.19
CA VAL A 38 33.81 -38.65 26.36
C VAL A 38 34.10 -37.46 27.25
N ASP A 39 35.13 -36.70 26.90
CA ASP A 39 35.46 -35.44 27.55
C ASP A 39 34.35 -34.42 27.26
N ASP A 40 33.66 -33.96 28.30
CA ASP A 40 32.54 -33.01 28.23
C ASP A 40 32.90 -31.76 27.42
N ALA A 41 34.18 -31.37 27.41
CA ALA A 41 34.72 -30.27 26.61
C ALA A 41 34.56 -30.48 25.09
N THR A 42 34.65 -31.72 24.61
CA THR A 42 34.55 -32.04 23.17
C THR A 42 33.10 -31.99 22.70
N PHE A 43 32.17 -32.45 23.53
CA PHE A 43 30.74 -32.38 23.24
C PHE A 43 30.26 -30.92 23.20
N PHE A 44 30.64 -30.12 24.21
CA PHE A 44 30.25 -28.71 24.30
C PHE A 44 30.80 -27.89 23.13
N SER A 45 32.07 -28.08 22.74
CA SER A 45 32.68 -27.35 21.62
C SER A 45 32.05 -27.69 20.27
N THR A 46 31.69 -28.96 20.04
CA THR A 46 31.01 -29.39 18.80
C THR A 46 29.61 -28.77 18.71
N PHE A 47 28.87 -28.77 19.82
CA PHE A 47 27.54 -28.17 19.88
C PHE A 47 27.59 -26.64 19.67
N LEU A 48 28.56 -25.96 20.30
CA LEU A 48 28.78 -24.52 20.08
C LEU A 48 29.12 -24.22 18.63
N GLY A 49 30.00 -25.01 18.00
CA GLY A 49 30.37 -24.86 16.60
C GLY A 49 29.15 -24.97 15.67
N LEU A 50 28.26 -25.93 15.95
CA LEU A 50 27.04 -26.14 15.18
C LEU A 50 26.09 -24.94 15.32
N ILE A 51 25.82 -24.46 16.54
CA ILE A 51 24.99 -23.25 16.76
C ILE A 51 25.58 -22.03 16.05
N THR A 52 26.89 -21.82 16.17
CA THR A 52 27.59 -20.65 15.60
C THR A 52 27.50 -20.64 14.07
N THR A 53 27.44 -21.82 13.45
CA THR A 53 27.33 -21.94 11.97
C THR A 53 25.90 -21.75 11.48
N PHE A 54 24.89 -22.13 12.26
CA PHE A 54 23.48 -22.04 11.85
C PHE A 54 22.84 -20.66 12.07
N VAL A 55 23.24 -19.93 13.11
CA VAL A 55 22.69 -18.58 13.40
C VAL A 55 22.83 -17.61 12.21
N PRO A 56 23.98 -17.52 11.50
CA PRO A 56 24.14 -16.67 10.33
C PRO A 56 23.23 -17.07 9.17
N VAL A 57 23.08 -18.37 8.91
CA VAL A 57 22.23 -18.90 7.82
C VAL A 57 20.77 -18.59 8.09
N ILE A 58 20.32 -18.78 9.33
CA ILE A 58 18.97 -18.46 9.76
C ILE A 58 18.72 -16.94 9.69
N LYS A 59 19.64 -16.11 10.21
CA LYS A 59 19.53 -14.65 10.08
C LYS A 59 19.53 -14.18 8.64
N PHE A 60 20.36 -14.75 7.77
CA PHE A 60 20.41 -14.39 6.35
C PHE A 60 19.14 -14.84 5.60
N SER A 61 18.55 -15.97 5.99
CA SER A 61 17.32 -16.49 5.38
C SER A 61 16.07 -15.77 5.88
N LEU A 62 16.00 -15.44 7.17
CA LEU A 62 14.85 -14.77 7.80
C LEU A 62 14.90 -13.24 7.71
N ILE A 63 16.08 -12.65 7.84
CA ILE A 63 16.32 -11.20 7.94
C ILE A 63 17.21 -10.74 6.78
N GLY A 64 17.06 -11.37 5.60
CA GLY A 64 17.97 -11.14 4.48
C GLY A 64 18.24 -9.65 4.24
N PRO A 65 19.43 -9.30 3.69
CA PRO A 65 19.90 -7.91 3.52
C PRO A 65 18.91 -7.00 2.80
N LYS A 66 17.92 -7.58 2.12
CA LYS A 66 16.77 -6.90 1.52
C LYS A 66 15.98 -6.03 2.50
N GLY A 67 15.88 -6.36 3.79
CA GLY A 67 15.09 -5.57 4.74
C GLY A 67 15.58 -4.12 4.87
N LYS A 68 16.88 -3.92 5.05
CA LYS A 68 17.47 -2.57 5.16
C LYS A 68 17.44 -1.80 3.85
N VAL A 69 17.74 -2.47 2.73
CA VAL A 69 17.70 -1.84 1.40
C VAL A 69 16.26 -1.44 1.06
N PHE A 70 15.30 -2.29 1.38
CA PHE A 70 13.87 -2.02 1.22
C PHE A 70 13.43 -0.80 2.03
N GLU A 71 13.77 -0.75 3.33
CA GLU A 71 13.45 0.40 4.18
C GLU A 71 14.06 1.70 3.64
N SER A 72 15.33 1.66 3.18
CA SER A 72 15.97 2.85 2.60
C SER A 72 15.32 3.30 1.30
N GLN A 73 14.93 2.38 0.42
CA GLN A 73 14.28 2.72 -0.84
C GLN A 73 12.85 3.21 -0.62
N ALA A 74 12.10 2.59 0.30
CA ALA A 74 10.76 3.03 0.67
C ALA A 74 10.80 4.45 1.27
N ALA A 75 11.78 4.74 2.13
CA ALA A 75 11.98 6.07 2.71
C ALA A 75 12.31 7.11 1.63
N GLU A 76 13.14 6.75 0.63
CA GLU A 76 13.48 7.64 -0.47
C GLU A 76 12.27 7.94 -1.38
N ILE A 77 11.53 6.90 -1.80
CA ILE A 77 10.30 7.06 -2.60
C ILE A 77 9.31 7.96 -1.86
N ARG A 78 9.14 7.74 -0.56
CA ARG A 78 8.27 8.54 0.29
C ARG A 78 8.72 10.00 0.34
N ARG A 79 10.02 10.24 0.51
CA ARG A 79 10.58 11.60 0.54
C ARG A 79 10.31 12.33 -0.77
N GLN A 80 10.64 11.69 -1.90
CA GLN A 80 10.35 12.22 -3.23
C GLN A 80 8.86 12.54 -3.38
N GLN A 81 7.98 11.63 -2.95
CA GLN A 81 6.54 11.80 -3.06
C GLN A 81 5.98 12.92 -2.18
N ILE A 82 6.55 13.14 -0.99
CA ILE A 82 6.22 14.28 -0.13
C ILE A 82 6.59 15.58 -0.83
N ASP A 83 7.78 15.66 -1.41
CA ASP A 83 8.27 16.86 -2.09
C ASP A 83 7.42 17.18 -3.33
N GLU A 84 7.15 16.18 -4.18
CA GLU A 84 6.26 16.33 -5.34
C GLU A 84 4.84 16.73 -4.94
N THR A 85 4.29 16.11 -3.90
CA THR A 85 2.94 16.45 -3.40
C THR A 85 2.90 17.88 -2.87
N ASN A 86 3.92 18.32 -2.13
CA ASN A 86 4.01 19.70 -1.63
C ASN A 86 4.09 20.70 -2.79
N GLN A 87 4.93 20.42 -3.78
CA GLN A 87 5.05 21.27 -4.97
C GLN A 87 3.71 21.39 -5.69
N ARG A 88 2.99 20.27 -5.91
CA ARG A 88 1.68 20.28 -6.56
C ARG A 88 0.63 21.06 -5.76
N ILE A 89 0.62 20.94 -4.43
CA ILE A 89 -0.29 21.71 -3.58
C ILE A 89 -0.03 23.22 -3.75
N GLU A 90 1.22 23.65 -3.76
CA GLU A 90 1.57 25.06 -3.94
C GLU A 90 1.19 25.55 -5.34
N GLU A 91 1.52 24.80 -6.40
CA GLU A 91 1.12 25.13 -7.79
C GLU A 91 -0.39 25.34 -7.91
N LEU A 92 -1.18 24.43 -7.32
CA LEU A 92 -2.64 24.51 -7.32
C LEU A 92 -3.14 25.69 -6.48
N ARG A 93 -2.48 26.00 -5.35
CA ARG A 93 -2.85 27.14 -4.49
C ARG A 93 -2.64 28.48 -5.22
N PHE A 94 -1.51 28.66 -5.90
CA PHE A 94 -1.22 29.89 -6.65
C PHE A 94 -2.21 30.13 -7.79
N GLY A 95 -2.67 29.07 -8.47
CA GLY A 95 -3.66 29.19 -9.54
C GLY A 95 -5.04 29.66 -9.07
N LEU A 96 -5.36 29.50 -7.78
CA LEU A 96 -6.71 29.70 -7.24
C LEU A 96 -6.92 31.05 -6.54
N ASN A 97 -5.86 31.86 -6.35
CA ASN A 97 -5.90 33.21 -5.74
C ASN A 97 -6.71 33.33 -4.43
N ALA A 98 -6.93 32.22 -3.73
CA ALA A 98 -7.74 32.16 -2.52
C ALA A 98 -7.29 31.02 -1.62
N ASP A 99 -7.41 31.23 -0.31
CA ASP A 99 -7.33 30.15 0.67
C ASP A 99 -8.57 29.26 0.50
N ILE A 100 -8.36 28.03 0.03
CA ILE A 100 -9.46 27.11 -0.27
C ILE A 100 -9.80 26.36 1.01
N ASP A 101 -10.90 26.75 1.65
CA ASP A 101 -11.51 25.95 2.69
C ASP A 101 -12.40 24.89 2.04
N ILE A 102 -11.87 23.68 1.89
CA ILE A 102 -12.61 22.57 1.29
C ILE A 102 -13.45 21.92 2.37
N THR A 103 -14.76 22.05 2.23
CA THR A 103 -15.71 21.29 3.04
C THR A 103 -16.15 20.06 2.29
N PHE A 104 -16.03 18.90 2.92
CA PHE A 104 -16.56 17.64 2.39
C PHE A 104 -17.92 17.36 3.03
N ALA A 105 -18.86 16.82 2.28
CA ALA A 105 -20.17 16.39 2.76
C ALA A 105 -20.40 14.91 2.40
N ASN A 106 -20.87 14.13 3.37
CA ASN A 106 -21.40 12.79 3.07
C ASN A 106 -22.80 12.92 2.47
N GLN A 107 -23.23 11.95 1.66
CA GLN A 107 -24.63 11.89 1.18
C GLN A 107 -25.68 11.61 2.30
N GLY A 108 -25.32 11.75 3.57
CA GLY A 108 -26.20 11.66 4.73
C GLY A 108 -25.75 12.62 5.85
N ASN A 109 -26.21 13.87 5.78
CA ASN A 109 -26.37 14.85 6.87
C ASN A 109 -25.21 15.16 7.84
N GLY A 110 -23.95 14.89 7.49
CA GLY A 110 -22.79 15.33 8.28
C GLY A 110 -21.70 15.94 7.41
N GLY A 111 -21.13 17.06 7.86
CA GLY A 111 -19.86 17.55 7.34
C GLY A 111 -18.77 16.51 7.60
N ILE A 112 -18.15 16.02 6.53
CA ILE A 112 -16.99 15.14 6.61
C ILE A 112 -15.76 16.04 6.76
N THR A 113 -14.93 15.76 7.76
CA THR A 113 -13.65 16.44 7.90
C THR A 113 -12.58 15.73 7.07
N LEU A 114 -11.56 16.46 6.62
CA LEU A 114 -10.39 15.87 5.96
C LEU A 114 -9.79 14.73 6.80
N SER A 115 -9.70 14.90 8.12
CA SER A 115 -9.20 13.88 9.04
C SER A 115 -9.99 12.57 8.97
N SER A 116 -11.32 12.65 8.86
CA SER A 116 -12.17 11.46 8.70
C SER A 116 -12.01 10.79 7.33
N LEU A 117 -11.75 11.57 6.26
CA LEU A 117 -11.41 10.98 4.95
C LEU A 117 -10.07 10.25 4.98
N VAL A 118 -9.07 10.84 5.62
CA VAL A 118 -7.74 10.23 5.78
C VAL A 118 -7.84 8.96 6.61
N GLU A 119 -8.59 9.00 7.71
CA GLU A 119 -8.82 7.81 8.54
C GLU A 119 -9.54 6.71 7.78
N ASN A 120 -10.58 7.05 7.03
CA ASN A 120 -11.25 6.10 6.16
C ASN A 120 -10.31 5.57 5.07
N ALA A 121 -9.51 6.40 4.43
CA ALA A 121 -8.58 5.94 3.38
C ALA A 121 -7.53 4.96 3.92
N VAL A 122 -7.05 5.16 5.15
CA VAL A 122 -6.06 4.28 5.79
C VAL A 122 -6.70 2.98 6.32
N ASN A 123 -7.91 3.06 6.86
CA ASN A 123 -8.55 1.93 7.55
C ASN A 123 -9.57 1.15 6.70
N ALA A 124 -10.09 1.72 5.61
CA ALA A 124 -11.17 1.11 4.86
C ALA A 124 -10.70 -0.10 4.05
N THR A 125 -11.58 -1.08 3.95
CA THR A 125 -11.44 -2.24 3.05
C THR A 125 -12.03 -1.97 1.66
N GLY A 126 -12.46 -0.73 1.38
CA GLY A 126 -13.13 -0.30 0.15
C GLY A 126 -12.61 1.04 -0.36
N GLY A 127 -13.19 1.52 -1.47
CA GLY A 127 -12.81 2.78 -2.09
C GLY A 127 -13.64 3.97 -1.60
N THR A 128 -13.00 5.14 -1.54
CA THR A 128 -13.66 6.42 -1.32
C THR A 128 -13.66 7.20 -2.63
N VAL A 129 -14.82 7.71 -3.04
CA VAL A 129 -14.94 8.53 -4.24
C VAL A 129 -15.32 9.95 -3.85
N ILE A 130 -14.48 10.89 -4.26
CA ILE A 130 -14.71 12.32 -4.10
C ILE A 130 -15.32 12.85 -5.38
N ILE A 131 -16.50 13.44 -5.27
CA ILE A 131 -17.23 14.03 -6.40
C ILE A 131 -17.45 15.51 -6.19
N GLY A 132 -17.43 16.26 -7.29
CA GLY A 132 -17.69 17.68 -7.29
C GLY A 132 -17.63 18.24 -8.71
N PRO A 133 -18.20 19.43 -8.95
CA PRO A 133 -18.19 20.08 -10.27
C PRO A 133 -16.76 20.36 -10.77
N ALA A 134 -16.62 20.72 -12.04
CA ALA A 134 -15.35 21.21 -12.57
C ALA A 134 -14.86 22.42 -11.75
N GLY A 135 -13.55 22.49 -11.46
CA GLY A 135 -12.98 23.53 -10.60
C GLY A 135 -13.30 23.38 -9.10
N SER A 136 -13.96 22.29 -8.67
CA SER A 136 -14.28 22.08 -7.24
C SER A 136 -13.06 21.73 -6.35
N GLY A 137 -11.83 21.82 -6.85
CA GLY A 137 -10.63 21.49 -6.08
C GLY A 137 -10.42 19.99 -5.82
N LYS A 138 -10.92 19.09 -6.68
CA LYS A 138 -10.73 17.63 -6.55
C LYS A 138 -9.26 17.24 -6.54
N SER A 139 -8.49 17.70 -7.54
CA SER A 139 -7.04 17.44 -7.63
C SER A 139 -6.28 17.98 -6.42
N TYR A 140 -6.61 19.20 -5.98
CA TYR A 140 -6.05 19.76 -4.75
C TYR A 140 -6.38 18.86 -3.54
N SER A 141 -7.64 18.45 -3.39
CA SER A 141 -8.06 17.54 -2.31
C SER A 141 -7.30 16.23 -2.33
N ALA A 142 -7.07 15.63 -3.51
CA ALA A 142 -6.31 14.39 -3.67
C ALA A 142 -4.88 14.54 -3.14
N HIS A 143 -4.19 15.63 -3.50
CA HIS A 143 -2.85 15.91 -2.99
C HIS A 143 -2.83 16.23 -1.49
N THR A 144 -3.80 17.00 -0.97
CA THR A 144 -3.91 17.29 0.47
C THR A 144 -4.18 16.04 1.30
N ILE A 145 -5.04 15.14 0.81
CA ILE A 145 -5.28 13.82 1.43
C ILE A 145 -3.99 13.00 1.40
N SER A 146 -3.31 12.97 0.25
CA SER A 146 -2.03 12.25 0.11
C SER A 146 -0.99 12.68 1.13
N GLN A 147 -0.80 13.99 1.25
CA GLN A 147 0.10 14.60 2.22
C GLN A 147 -0.32 14.24 3.66
N SER A 148 -1.61 14.28 3.96
CA SER A 148 -2.14 13.99 5.30
C SER A 148 -1.99 12.51 5.68
N ILE A 149 -2.18 11.59 4.75
CA ILE A 149 -1.91 10.14 4.94
C ILE A 149 -0.44 9.94 5.31
N MET A 150 0.48 10.51 4.51
CA MET A 150 1.91 10.36 4.77
C MET A 150 2.32 11.03 6.10
N ARG A 151 1.73 12.17 6.49
CA ARG A 151 1.98 12.75 7.82
C ARG A 151 1.51 11.88 8.98
N LYS A 152 0.45 11.09 8.79
CA LYS A 152 -0.17 10.26 9.84
C LYS A 152 0.54 8.93 10.06
N ASP A 153 1.00 8.27 8.99
CA ASP A 153 1.77 7.02 9.06
C ASP A 153 3.08 7.19 8.29
N ASP A 154 4.20 7.05 8.98
CA ASP A 154 5.55 7.26 8.44
C ASP A 154 6.04 6.17 7.48
N ARG A 155 5.33 5.04 7.44
CA ARG A 155 5.63 3.90 6.56
C ARG A 155 4.79 3.90 5.29
N CYS A 156 3.67 4.64 5.28
CA CYS A 156 2.79 4.72 4.12
C CYS A 156 3.35 5.63 3.02
N ILE A 157 3.14 5.24 1.77
CA ILE A 157 3.46 5.97 0.56
C ILE A 157 2.15 6.22 -0.17
N SER A 158 1.67 7.47 -0.14
CA SER A 158 0.42 7.82 -0.83
C SER A 158 0.74 8.38 -2.22
N LEU A 159 0.22 7.74 -3.26
CA LEU A 159 0.49 8.08 -4.66
C LEU A 159 -0.72 8.72 -5.30
N VAL A 160 -0.62 9.97 -5.74
CA VAL A 160 -1.65 10.59 -6.58
C VAL A 160 -1.35 10.22 -8.02
N ILE A 161 -2.23 9.45 -8.64
CA ILE A 161 -2.04 8.89 -9.97
C ILE A 161 -3.14 9.44 -10.90
N PRO A 162 -2.77 10.16 -11.99
CA PRO A 162 -3.73 10.53 -13.02
C PRO A 162 -4.31 9.27 -13.66
N VAL A 163 -5.65 9.16 -13.69
CA VAL A 163 -6.30 7.95 -14.20
C VAL A 163 -5.98 7.72 -15.68
N GLY A 164 -5.73 8.78 -16.45
CA GLY A 164 -5.28 8.68 -17.84
C GLY A 164 -3.97 7.89 -18.04
N ARG A 165 -3.16 7.68 -17.00
CA ARG A 165 -1.95 6.83 -17.06
C ARG A 165 -2.26 5.34 -16.89
N TRP A 166 -3.45 4.98 -16.42
CA TRP A 166 -3.82 3.59 -16.19
C TRP A 166 -4.25 2.92 -17.50
N ALA A 167 -3.59 1.81 -17.83
CA ALA A 167 -3.95 0.98 -18.97
C ALA A 167 -4.98 -0.09 -18.54
N PRO A 168 -6.26 0.00 -18.97
CA PRO A 168 -7.35 -0.85 -18.47
C PRO A 168 -7.17 -2.35 -18.78
N ASN A 169 -6.36 -2.70 -19.79
CA ASN A 169 -6.12 -4.08 -20.20
C ASN A 169 -5.07 -4.81 -19.34
N SER A 170 -4.62 -4.22 -18.23
CA SER A 170 -3.57 -4.80 -17.38
C SER A 170 -4.05 -5.02 -15.94
N ASN A 171 -3.53 -6.05 -15.27
CA ASN A 171 -3.82 -6.29 -13.86
C ASN A 171 -3.34 -5.08 -13.05
N PHE A 172 -4.25 -4.44 -12.30
CA PHE A 172 -3.97 -3.18 -11.59
C PHE A 172 -2.74 -3.29 -10.66
N ILE A 173 -2.74 -4.29 -9.79
CA ILE A 173 -1.57 -5.06 -9.34
C ILE A 173 -0.20 -4.72 -9.95
N GLU A 174 0.00 -5.40 -11.07
CA GLU A 174 1.19 -5.45 -11.89
C GLU A 174 1.46 -4.12 -12.62
N TRP A 175 0.41 -3.41 -13.02
CA TRP A 175 0.56 -2.07 -13.58
C TRP A 175 1.12 -1.10 -12.54
N LEU A 176 0.61 -1.11 -11.31
CA LEU A 176 1.07 -0.23 -10.25
C LEU A 176 2.52 -0.55 -9.83
N ALA A 177 2.90 -1.84 -9.86
CA ALA A 177 4.30 -2.24 -9.65
C ALA A 177 5.22 -1.64 -10.72
N ARG A 178 4.86 -1.77 -11.99
CA ARG A 178 5.60 -1.18 -13.12
C ARG A 178 5.59 0.34 -13.13
N TYR A 179 4.53 0.96 -12.61
CA TYR A 179 4.46 2.40 -12.39
C TYR A 179 5.51 2.83 -11.36
N LEU A 180 5.56 2.16 -10.22
CA LEU A 180 6.56 2.40 -9.18
C LEU A 180 7.99 2.25 -9.72
N GLU A 181 8.25 1.16 -10.45
CA GLU A 181 9.56 0.89 -11.05
C GLU A 181 10.00 2.02 -12.00
N ARG A 182 9.09 2.50 -12.84
CA ARG A 182 9.40 3.51 -13.85
C ARG A 182 9.55 4.90 -13.28
N GLU A 183 8.60 5.33 -12.45
CA GLU A 183 8.57 6.70 -11.95
C GLU A 183 9.58 6.94 -10.83
N TYR A 184 9.85 5.93 -10.00
CA TYR A 184 10.75 6.05 -8.85
C TYR A 184 12.03 5.22 -8.99
N GLN A 185 12.29 4.63 -10.16
CA GLN A 185 13.47 3.81 -10.44
C GLN A 185 13.68 2.69 -9.41
N THR A 186 12.58 2.19 -8.83
CA THR A 186 12.66 1.12 -7.84
C THR A 186 12.81 -0.24 -8.54
N GLY A 187 13.46 -1.19 -7.88
CA GLY A 187 13.53 -2.56 -8.41
C GLY A 187 12.17 -3.26 -8.35
N GLU A 188 11.92 -4.20 -9.26
CA GLU A 188 10.68 -5.01 -9.30
C GLU A 188 10.36 -5.68 -7.96
N ASP A 189 11.38 -6.22 -7.30
CA ASP A 189 11.28 -6.84 -5.98
C ASP A 189 10.77 -5.83 -4.92
N THR A 190 11.26 -4.59 -4.95
CA THR A 190 10.88 -3.53 -4.00
C THR A 190 9.47 -3.02 -4.30
N ALA A 191 9.14 -2.73 -5.56
CA ALA A 191 7.78 -2.33 -5.96
C ALA A 191 6.76 -3.40 -5.55
N SER A 192 7.04 -4.67 -5.84
CA SER A 192 6.18 -5.79 -5.47
C SER A 192 6.03 -5.94 -3.96
N ALA A 193 7.12 -5.75 -3.21
CA ALA A 193 7.10 -5.81 -1.75
C ALA A 193 6.26 -4.67 -1.14
N LEU A 194 6.44 -3.42 -1.59
CA LEU A 194 5.65 -2.27 -1.17
C LEU A 194 4.14 -2.50 -1.33
N LEU A 195 3.74 -3.08 -2.47
CA LEU A 195 2.33 -3.39 -2.76
C LEU A 195 1.82 -4.58 -1.94
N THR A 196 2.64 -5.62 -1.78
CA THR A 196 2.29 -6.82 -1.00
C THR A 196 2.10 -6.48 0.49
N GLU A 197 2.94 -5.59 1.02
CA GLU A 197 2.91 -5.13 2.40
C GLU A 197 1.87 -4.02 2.64
N ARG A 198 1.14 -3.60 1.60
CA ARG A 198 0.12 -2.53 1.64
C ARG A 198 0.68 -1.21 2.16
N LEU A 199 1.94 -0.93 1.86
CA LEU A 199 2.58 0.34 2.20
C LEU A 199 2.23 1.44 1.20
N VAL A 200 1.68 1.09 0.03
CA VAL A 200 1.27 2.04 -1.00
C VAL A 200 -0.25 2.23 -0.99
N ILE A 201 -0.68 3.48 -0.91
CA ILE A 201 -2.09 3.88 -1.01
C ILE A 201 -2.28 4.68 -2.31
N PRO A 202 -2.87 4.08 -3.37
CA PRO A 202 -3.12 4.79 -4.60
C PRO A 202 -4.35 5.71 -4.46
N ILE A 203 -4.19 6.97 -4.87
CA ILE A 203 -5.25 7.97 -4.99
C ILE A 203 -5.38 8.31 -6.46
N PHE A 204 -6.55 8.08 -7.04
CA PHE A 204 -6.80 8.34 -8.44
C PHE A 204 -7.38 9.72 -8.66
N ASP A 205 -6.77 10.49 -9.56
CA ASP A 205 -7.27 11.80 -9.98
C ASP A 205 -7.72 11.78 -11.44
N GLY A 206 -8.85 12.42 -11.74
CA GLY A 206 -9.43 12.46 -13.09
C GLY A 206 -10.19 11.18 -13.51
N LEU A 207 -10.93 10.54 -12.60
CA LEU A 207 -11.70 9.32 -12.92
C LEU A 207 -12.75 9.55 -14.03
N ASP A 208 -13.29 10.76 -14.12
CA ASP A 208 -14.22 11.19 -15.17
C ASP A 208 -13.59 11.20 -16.58
N GLU A 209 -12.27 11.39 -16.67
CA GLU A 209 -11.53 11.36 -17.94
C GLU A 209 -11.42 9.94 -18.52
N ALA A 210 -11.47 8.92 -17.66
CA ALA A 210 -11.36 7.52 -18.09
C ALA A 210 -12.65 6.95 -18.67
N VAL A 211 -13.82 7.45 -18.22
CA VAL A 211 -15.14 6.97 -18.66
C VAL A 211 -15.55 7.59 -19.99
N SER A 212 -14.98 8.74 -20.34
CA SER A 212 -15.33 9.47 -21.57
C SER A 212 -14.60 8.97 -22.83
N GLN A 213 -13.68 8.02 -22.70
CA GLN A 213 -13.21 7.25 -23.86
C GLN A 213 -14.31 6.25 -24.27
N PRO A 214 -14.85 6.33 -25.50
CA PRO A 214 -15.90 5.43 -25.95
C PRO A 214 -15.40 3.99 -25.87
N THR A 215 -15.90 3.30 -24.86
CA THR A 215 -15.48 1.96 -24.50
C THR A 215 -16.27 0.96 -25.31
N ASN A 216 -15.80 0.67 -26.52
CA ASN A 216 -16.10 -0.60 -27.20
C ASN A 216 -15.55 -1.82 -26.40
N ALA A 217 -14.94 -1.61 -25.23
CA ALA A 217 -14.26 -2.62 -24.43
C ALA A 217 -14.97 -3.02 -23.13
N PHE A 218 -16.02 -2.33 -22.69
CA PHE A 218 -16.79 -2.75 -21.50
C PHE A 218 -18.01 -3.63 -21.83
N HIS A 219 -18.38 -3.78 -23.11
CA HIS A 219 -19.53 -4.58 -23.54
C HIS A 219 -19.22 -6.05 -23.88
N SER A 220 -17.96 -6.47 -23.94
CA SER A 220 -17.59 -7.82 -24.41
C SER A 220 -17.41 -8.88 -23.30
N VAL A 221 -17.77 -8.59 -22.05
CA VAL A 221 -17.66 -9.56 -20.95
C VAL A 221 -18.94 -10.36 -20.70
N ASP A 222 -20.10 -9.96 -21.23
CA ASP A 222 -21.38 -10.62 -20.94
C ASP A 222 -22.01 -11.45 -22.08
N GLU A 223 -21.43 -11.50 -23.28
CA GLU A 223 -22.13 -12.10 -24.44
C GLU A 223 -21.58 -13.45 -24.94
N HIS A 224 -20.91 -14.26 -24.12
CA HIS A 224 -20.47 -15.63 -24.51
C HIS A 224 -20.75 -16.71 -23.46
N THR A 225 -21.91 -16.65 -22.79
CA THR A 225 -22.32 -17.73 -21.88
C THR A 225 -23.81 -18.10 -21.95
N GLU A 226 -24.36 -18.31 -23.14
CA GLU A 226 -25.58 -19.11 -23.29
C GLU A 226 -25.41 -20.18 -24.36
N THR A 227 -25.07 -21.38 -23.91
CA THR A 227 -25.72 -22.64 -24.32
C THR A 227 -25.01 -23.81 -23.65
N ARG A 228 -25.48 -24.22 -22.46
CA ARG A 228 -25.46 -25.63 -22.02
C ARG A 228 -26.45 -25.87 -20.88
N PRO A 229 -27.11 -27.04 -20.86
CA PRO A 229 -28.35 -27.24 -20.12
C PRO A 229 -28.12 -27.63 -18.65
N HIS A 230 -28.99 -27.05 -17.82
CA HIS A 230 -29.62 -27.62 -16.64
C HIS A 230 -28.85 -28.70 -15.83
N ARG A 231 -28.23 -28.25 -14.73
CA ARG A 231 -28.10 -29.06 -13.50
C ARG A 231 -28.50 -28.23 -12.28
N GLN A 232 -29.27 -28.87 -11.42
CA GLN A 232 -29.87 -28.36 -10.18
C GLN A 232 -28.85 -27.91 -9.12
N PRO A 233 -29.29 -27.11 -8.13
CA PRO A 233 -28.42 -26.28 -7.31
C PRO A 233 -27.87 -27.04 -6.09
N LEU A 234 -26.57 -26.88 -5.85
CA LEU A 234 -25.96 -27.13 -4.55
C LEU A 234 -25.66 -25.79 -3.89
N HIS A 235 -26.41 -25.51 -2.81
CA HIS A 235 -26.15 -24.42 -1.89
C HIS A 235 -24.69 -24.43 -1.43
N ARG A 236 -23.96 -23.36 -1.74
CA ARG A 236 -22.78 -22.96 -0.97
C ARG A 236 -22.67 -21.44 -1.01
N GLY A 237 -22.78 -20.83 0.17
CA GLY A 237 -22.66 -19.40 0.36
C GLY A 237 -21.31 -18.89 -0.16
N SER A 238 -21.37 -18.07 -1.19
CA SER A 238 -20.26 -17.24 -1.65
C SER A 238 -20.38 -15.90 -0.92
N THR A 239 -19.43 -15.64 -0.02
CA THR A 239 -19.21 -14.32 0.57
C THR A 239 -18.63 -13.42 -0.51
N GLY A 240 -19.52 -12.80 -1.29
CA GLY A 240 -19.15 -11.76 -2.25
C GLY A 240 -18.58 -10.56 -1.51
N MET A 241 -17.29 -10.27 -1.75
CA MET A 241 -16.62 -9.06 -1.29
C MET A 241 -17.12 -7.88 -2.14
N GLY A 242 -18.30 -7.36 -1.79
CA GLY A 242 -18.88 -6.19 -2.42
C GLY A 242 -18.03 -4.95 -2.14
N LEU A 243 -17.47 -4.35 -3.19
CA LEU A 243 -16.84 -3.03 -3.12
C LEU A 243 -17.92 -1.99 -2.80
N ARG A 244 -18.12 -1.70 -1.51
CA ARG A 244 -19.01 -0.62 -1.07
C ARG A 244 -18.27 0.70 -1.20
N ALA A 245 -18.45 1.39 -2.33
CA ALA A 245 -17.93 2.74 -2.51
C ALA A 245 -18.70 3.73 -1.62
N GLN A 246 -17.98 4.55 -0.85
CA GLN A 246 -18.58 5.69 -0.16
C GLN A 246 -18.48 6.93 -1.03
N ARG A 247 -19.58 7.68 -1.15
CA ARG A 247 -19.71 8.85 -2.02
C ARG A 247 -19.64 10.13 -1.19
N THR A 248 -18.61 10.93 -1.41
CA THR A 248 -18.37 12.20 -0.71
C THR A 248 -18.44 13.37 -1.69
N GLN A 249 -19.24 14.39 -1.38
CA GLN A 249 -19.37 15.63 -2.16
C GLN A 249 -18.44 16.72 -1.64
N ILE A 250 -17.88 17.54 -2.53
CA ILE A 250 -17.14 18.75 -2.17
C ILE A 250 -18.05 19.97 -2.29
N HIS A 251 -18.08 20.79 -1.24
CA HIS A 251 -18.65 22.14 -1.26
C HIS A 251 -17.54 23.18 -1.06
N HIS A 252 -17.54 24.21 -1.90
CA HIS A 252 -16.66 25.37 -1.75
C HIS A 252 -17.39 26.46 -0.98
N HIS A 253 -16.80 26.92 0.12
CA HIS A 253 -17.19 28.18 0.74
C HIS A 253 -16.14 29.23 0.42
N LYS A 254 -16.43 30.07 -0.58
CA LYS A 254 -15.56 31.21 -0.89
C LYS A 254 -15.67 32.20 0.28
N ARG A 255 -14.67 32.26 1.15
CA ARG A 255 -14.55 33.34 2.14
C ARG A 255 -14.43 34.65 1.37
N SER A 256 -15.54 35.38 1.28
CA SER A 256 -15.51 36.76 0.83
C SER A 256 -14.80 37.55 1.90
N GLY A 257 -13.48 37.73 1.74
CA GLY A 257 -12.68 38.59 2.60
C GLY A 257 -13.24 40.01 2.51
N SER A 258 -14.05 40.39 3.49
CA SER A 258 -14.27 41.79 3.82
C SER A 258 -12.91 42.33 4.22
N LEU A 259 -12.25 43.02 3.29
CA LEU A 259 -11.07 43.84 3.57
C LEU A 259 -11.50 44.90 4.60
N GLY A 260 -11.30 44.58 5.87
CA GLY A 260 -11.42 45.51 6.97
C GLY A 260 -10.51 46.70 6.70
N ARG A 261 -11.14 47.86 6.48
CA ARG A 261 -10.49 49.15 6.30
C ARG A 261 -9.75 49.47 7.61
N ASN A 262 -8.44 49.26 7.66
CA ASN A 262 -7.60 49.72 8.76
C ASN A 262 -7.57 51.26 8.73
N THR A 263 -8.41 51.89 9.55
CA THR A 263 -8.26 53.30 9.91
C THR A 263 -7.06 53.45 10.84
N ILE A 264 -6.00 54.06 10.33
CA ILE A 264 -4.83 54.50 11.12
C ILE A 264 -5.28 55.71 11.95
N PRO A 265 -5.18 55.69 13.29
CA PRO A 265 -5.43 56.88 14.09
C PRO A 265 -4.25 57.85 13.95
N HIS A 266 -4.53 59.05 13.45
CA HIS A 266 -3.64 60.20 13.58
C HIS A 266 -3.58 60.60 15.07
N GLN A 267 -2.40 60.51 15.68
CA GLN A 267 -2.12 61.19 16.94
C GLN A 267 -1.69 62.62 16.63
N THR A 268 -2.39 63.57 17.25
CA THR A 268 -2.02 65.00 17.39
C THR A 268 -1.39 65.22 18.74
#